data_AF-A0A7V8XEC0-F1
#
_entry.id   AF-A0A7V8XEC0-F1
#
_cell.length_a   1.000
_cell.length_b   1.000
_cell.length_c   1.000
_cell.angle_alpha   90.00
_cell.angle_beta   90.00
_cell.angle_gamma   90.00
#
_symmetry.space_group_name_H-M   'P 1'
#
loop_
_entity.id
_entity.type
_entity.pdbx_description
1 polymer ?
#
loop_
_entity_poly.entity_id
_entity_poly.type
_entity_poly.pdbx_seq_one_letter_code
_entity_poly.pdbx_strand_id
1 'polypeptide(L)'
;RLMTLYREASALVLPSLYEGFGLPVLEAMQSGTPVVASDIPSLREVAGDAALYVSRPLDAGCWREALIRISTDPDLRAELSRRGTDAATQFSWDEVGRRFSALLHRVAERERARPRLAAAASRARGA
;
A
#
# COMPACT_ATOMS: atom_id res chain seq x y z
N ARG A 1 -14.05 -7.07 -14.69
CA ARG A 1 -13.00 -7.21 -15.73
C ARG A 1 -11.61 -7.18 -15.09
N LEU A 2 -11.22 -6.14 -14.34
CA LEU A 2 -9.89 -6.10 -13.71
C LEU A 2 -9.60 -7.25 -12.73
N MET A 3 -10.52 -7.57 -11.80
CA MET A 3 -10.34 -8.71 -10.88
C MET A 3 -10.13 -10.05 -11.60
N THR A 4 -10.75 -10.23 -12.77
CA THR A 4 -10.55 -11.42 -13.61
C THR A 4 -9.13 -11.45 -14.15
N LEU A 5 -8.60 -10.30 -14.62
CA LEU A 5 -7.22 -10.20 -15.11
C LEU A 5 -6.21 -10.53 -14.02
N TYR A 6 -6.44 -10.09 -12.77
CA TYR A 6 -5.58 -10.49 -11.66
C TYR A 6 -5.60 -12.01 -11.47
N ARG A 7 -6.79 -12.60 -11.28
CA ARG A 7 -6.95 -14.03 -10.97
C ARG A 7 -6.42 -14.96 -12.07
N GLU A 8 -6.45 -14.51 -13.33
CA GLU A 8 -5.96 -15.29 -14.47
C GLU A 8 -4.48 -15.05 -14.78
N ALA A 9 -3.87 -13.98 -14.24
CA ALA A 9 -2.45 -13.70 -14.44
C ALA A 9 -1.56 -14.65 -13.62
N SER A 10 -0.47 -15.14 -14.23
CA SER A 10 0.55 -15.91 -13.50
C SER A 10 1.25 -15.10 -12.42
N ALA A 11 1.37 -13.79 -12.62
CA ALA A 11 1.88 -12.83 -11.65
C ALA A 11 1.52 -11.39 -12.09
N LEU A 12 1.42 -10.47 -11.12
CA LEU A 12 1.55 -9.04 -11.35
C LEU A 12 3.04 -8.68 -11.39
N VAL A 13 3.44 -7.84 -12.34
CA VAL A 13 4.79 -7.27 -12.42
C VAL A 13 4.68 -5.76 -12.29
N LEU A 14 5.27 -5.20 -11.23
CA LEU A 14 5.21 -3.76 -10.96
C LEU A 14 6.62 -3.15 -10.90
N PRO A 15 7.16 -2.65 -12.03
CA PRO A 15 8.50 -2.08 -12.13
C PRO A 15 8.56 -0.59 -11.76
N SER A 16 7.75 -0.16 -10.78
CA SER A 16 7.73 1.24 -10.33
C SER A 16 9.09 1.65 -9.72
N LEU A 17 9.60 2.83 -10.08
CA LEU A 17 10.75 3.44 -9.39
C LEU A 17 10.30 4.28 -8.18
N TYR A 18 9.06 4.73 -8.21
CA TYR A 18 8.40 5.48 -7.15
C TYR A 18 6.95 5.02 -7.08
N GLU A 19 6.46 4.84 -5.86
CA GLU A 19 5.08 4.43 -5.62
C GLU A 19 4.60 5.04 -4.31
N GLY A 20 3.33 5.45 -4.28
CA GLY A 20 2.72 6.00 -3.06
C GLY A 20 2.43 4.91 -2.05
N PHE A 21 1.36 4.14 -2.29
CA PHE A 21 0.98 3.02 -1.44
C PHE A 21 1.28 1.67 -2.09
N GLY A 22 0.97 1.48 -3.37
CA GLY A 22 1.08 0.17 -4.02
C GLY A 22 -0.24 -0.59 -4.05
N LEU A 23 -1.36 0.10 -4.30
CA LEU A 23 -2.68 -0.54 -4.48
C LEU A 23 -2.66 -1.70 -5.48
N PRO A 24 -1.97 -1.65 -6.64
CA PRO A 24 -1.92 -2.78 -7.56
C PRO A 24 -1.34 -4.05 -6.91
N VAL A 25 -0.33 -3.91 -6.04
CA VAL A 25 0.26 -5.03 -5.29
C VAL A 25 -0.76 -5.62 -4.32
N LEU A 26 -1.47 -4.77 -3.56
CA LEU A 26 -2.51 -5.23 -2.65
C LEU A 26 -3.66 -5.93 -3.39
N GLU A 27 -4.12 -5.38 -4.51
CA GLU A 27 -5.20 -5.95 -5.33
C GLU A 27 -4.82 -7.32 -5.91
N ALA A 28 -3.57 -7.47 -6.38
CA ALA A 28 -3.04 -8.75 -6.84
C ALA A 28 -2.96 -9.77 -5.69
N MET A 29 -2.42 -9.38 -4.53
CA MET A 29 -2.33 -10.23 -3.35
C MET A 29 -3.72 -10.68 -2.84
N GLN A 30 -4.71 -9.77 -2.79
CA GLN A 30 -6.10 -10.08 -2.45
C GLN A 30 -6.77 -11.02 -3.47
N SER A 31 -6.29 -11.02 -4.70
CA SER A 31 -6.75 -11.91 -5.76
C SER A 31 -6.04 -13.27 -5.78
N GLY A 32 -5.08 -13.50 -4.88
CA GLY A 32 -4.24 -14.70 -4.87
C GLY A 32 -3.18 -14.69 -5.98
N THR A 33 -2.91 -13.55 -6.60
CA THR A 33 -1.95 -13.41 -7.70
C THR A 33 -0.56 -13.10 -7.15
N PRO A 34 0.48 -13.89 -7.48
CA PRO A 34 1.85 -13.60 -7.09
C PRO A 34 2.32 -12.23 -7.58
N VAL A 35 3.23 -11.59 -6.84
CA VAL A 35 3.75 -10.26 -7.19
C VAL A 35 5.26 -10.32 -7.43
N VAL A 36 5.70 -9.72 -8.54
CA VAL A 36 7.08 -9.32 -8.80
C VAL A 36 7.15 -7.80 -8.76
N ALA A 37 7.99 -7.23 -7.90
CA ALA A 37 8.00 -5.81 -7.63
C ALA A 37 9.41 -5.24 -7.52
N SER A 38 9.56 -3.94 -7.81
CA SER A 38 10.78 -3.22 -7.45
C SER A 38 11.01 -3.27 -5.95
N ASP A 39 12.26 -3.41 -5.54
CA ASP A 39 12.66 -3.36 -4.14
C ASP A 39 12.71 -1.90 -3.62
N ILE A 40 11.52 -1.32 -3.38
CA ILE A 40 11.37 0.04 -2.87
C ILE A 40 10.55 0.07 -1.57
N PRO A 41 10.75 1.08 -0.69
CA PRO A 41 10.15 1.08 0.64
C PRO A 41 8.63 0.93 0.67
N SER A 42 7.89 1.66 -0.19
CA SER A 42 6.42 1.60 -0.23
C SER A 42 5.89 0.22 -0.61
N LEU A 43 6.54 -0.47 -1.55
CA LEU A 43 6.14 -1.82 -1.94
C LEU A 43 6.49 -2.85 -0.86
N ARG A 44 7.60 -2.67 -0.14
CA ARG A 44 7.93 -3.51 1.04
C ARG A 44 6.95 -3.33 2.19
N GLU A 45 6.45 -2.12 2.41
CA GLU A 45 5.46 -1.84 3.44
C GLU A 45 4.15 -2.62 3.19
N VAL A 46 3.73 -2.73 1.93
CA VAL A 46 2.50 -3.46 1.57
C VAL A 46 2.72 -4.96 1.46
N ALA A 47 3.76 -5.40 0.73
CA ALA A 47 3.96 -6.81 0.43
C ALA A 47 4.79 -7.57 1.47
N GLY A 48 5.52 -6.92 2.39
CA GLY A 48 6.41 -7.61 3.33
C GLY A 48 7.41 -8.49 2.59
N ASP A 49 7.46 -9.80 2.87
CA ASP A 49 8.20 -10.77 2.03
C ASP A 49 7.29 -11.68 1.17
N ALA A 50 6.06 -11.25 0.90
CA ALA A 50 5.11 -11.94 0.02
C ALA A 50 5.27 -11.59 -1.47
N ALA A 51 6.36 -10.94 -1.87
CA ALA A 51 6.67 -10.62 -3.26
C ALA A 51 8.09 -11.06 -3.64
N LEU A 52 8.29 -11.29 -4.94
CA LEU A 52 9.61 -11.45 -5.53
C LEU A 52 10.18 -10.07 -5.86
N TYR A 53 11.19 -9.63 -5.11
CA TYR A 53 11.76 -8.29 -5.25
C TYR A 53 12.92 -8.23 -6.25
N VAL A 54 12.92 -7.17 -7.06
CA VAL A 54 14.01 -6.79 -7.96
C VAL A 54 14.78 -5.62 -7.36
N SER A 55 15.98 -5.90 -6.83
CA SER A 55 16.82 -4.93 -6.13
C SER A 55 17.44 -3.85 -7.01
N ARG A 56 17.60 -4.13 -8.31
CA ARG A 56 18.14 -3.19 -9.31
C ARG A 56 17.08 -2.94 -10.37
N PRO A 57 16.07 -2.08 -10.10
CA PRO A 57 14.91 -1.93 -11.00
C PRO A 57 15.23 -1.29 -12.35
N LEU A 58 16.38 -0.61 -12.48
CA LEU A 58 16.89 -0.08 -13.75
C LEU A 58 17.69 -1.12 -14.57
N ASP A 59 17.94 -2.32 -14.03
CA ASP A 59 18.62 -3.41 -14.71
C ASP A 59 17.60 -4.40 -15.30
N ALA A 60 17.43 -4.35 -16.63
CA ALA A 60 16.54 -5.25 -17.36
C ALA A 60 16.91 -6.74 -17.18
N GLY A 61 18.19 -7.05 -16.90
CA GLY A 61 18.65 -8.41 -16.62
C GLY A 61 18.00 -8.99 -15.37
N CYS A 62 17.88 -8.19 -14.30
CA CYS A 62 17.22 -8.62 -13.07
C CYS A 62 15.73 -8.87 -13.25
N TRP A 63 15.05 -8.05 -14.06
CA TRP A 63 13.64 -8.30 -14.41
C TRP A 63 13.46 -9.59 -15.20
N ARG A 64 14.33 -9.83 -16.20
CA ARG A 64 14.31 -11.07 -16.97
C ARG A 64 14.46 -12.30 -16.06
N GLU A 65 15.40 -12.28 -15.12
CA GLU A 65 15.61 -13.37 -14.17
C GLU A 65 14.37 -13.61 -13.29
N ALA A 66 13.76 -12.53 -12.77
CA ALA A 66 12.55 -12.63 -11.97
C ALA A 66 11.35 -13.16 -12.77
N LEU A 67 11.17 -12.70 -14.02
CA LEU A 67 10.12 -13.16 -14.92
C LEU A 67 10.28 -14.63 -15.31
N ILE A 68 11.50 -15.07 -15.60
CA ILE A 68 11.78 -16.49 -15.85
C ILE A 68 11.43 -17.29 -14.61
N ARG A 69 11.93 -16.91 -13.44
CA ARG A 69 11.70 -17.64 -12.20
C ARG A 69 10.21 -17.76 -11.87
N ILE A 70 9.45 -16.67 -11.91
CA ILE A 70 8.02 -16.71 -11.59
C ILE A 70 7.20 -17.50 -12.61
N SER A 71 7.64 -17.57 -13.88
CA SER A 71 6.96 -18.34 -14.93
C SER A 71 7.27 -19.83 -14.87
N THR A 72 8.47 -20.22 -14.44
CA THR A 72 8.91 -21.63 -14.44
C THR A 72 8.78 -22.34 -13.10
N ASP A 73 8.63 -21.62 -11.99
CA ASP A 73 8.58 -22.19 -10.64
C ASP A 73 7.14 -22.15 -10.07
N PRO A 74 6.35 -23.24 -10.19
CA PRO A 74 5.00 -23.30 -9.66
C PRO A 74 4.94 -23.27 -8.13
N ASP A 75 5.95 -23.81 -7.44
CA ASP A 75 6.01 -23.85 -5.98
C ASP A 75 6.22 -22.45 -5.41
N LEU A 76 7.11 -21.67 -6.04
CA LEU A 76 7.29 -20.25 -5.73
C LEU A 76 5.99 -19.46 -5.91
N ARG A 77 5.25 -19.69 -7.02
CA ARG A 77 3.96 -19.02 -7.23
C ARG A 77 2.95 -19.37 -6.15
N ALA A 78 2.82 -20.64 -5.80
CA ALA A 78 1.92 -21.10 -4.75
C ALA A 78 2.26 -20.46 -3.41
N GLU A 79 3.55 -20.41 -3.06
CA GLU A 79 4.01 -19.82 -1.81
C GLU A 79 3.77 -18.30 -1.77
N LEU A 80 4.13 -17.56 -2.81
CA LEU A 80 3.89 -16.12 -2.88
C LEU A 80 2.40 -15.78 -2.91
N SER A 81 1.58 -16.59 -3.57
CA SER A 81 0.11 -16.44 -3.57
C SER A 81 -0.46 -16.58 -2.15
N ARG A 82 -0.05 -17.63 -1.43
CA ARG A 82 -0.48 -17.88 -0.05
C ARG A 82 -0.04 -16.76 0.88
N ARG A 83 1.26 -16.43 0.89
CA ARG A 83 1.81 -15.34 1.70
C ARG A 83 1.19 -13.99 1.34
N GLY A 84 0.90 -13.78 0.05
CA GLY A 84 0.26 -12.57 -0.45
C GLY A 84 -1.13 -12.40 0.10
N THR A 85 -1.95 -13.45 0.00
CA THR A 85 -3.31 -13.48 0.54
C THR A 85 -3.30 -13.25 2.05
N ASP A 86 -2.40 -13.92 2.78
CA ASP A 86 -2.24 -13.76 4.23
C ASP A 86 -1.87 -12.32 4.60
N ALA A 87 -0.87 -11.74 3.94
CA ALA A 87 -0.43 -10.37 4.18
C ALA A 87 -1.50 -9.34 3.78
N ALA A 88 -2.33 -9.60 2.77
CA ALA A 88 -3.39 -8.69 2.36
C ALA A 88 -4.51 -8.54 3.39
N THR A 89 -4.68 -9.50 4.31
CA THR A 89 -5.72 -9.47 5.35
C THR A 89 -5.56 -8.32 6.34
N GLN A 90 -4.35 -7.75 6.46
CA GLN A 90 -4.09 -6.61 7.36
C GLN A 90 -4.71 -5.29 6.86
N PHE A 91 -5.15 -5.24 5.60
CA PHE A 91 -5.68 -4.03 4.97
C PHE A 91 -7.20 -4.11 4.79
N SER A 92 -7.92 -3.15 5.37
CA SER A 92 -9.38 -3.07 5.29
C SER A 92 -9.84 -1.62 5.15
N TRP A 93 -10.70 -1.37 4.16
CA TRP A 93 -11.34 -0.06 3.99
C TRP A 93 -12.25 0.31 5.16
N ASP A 94 -12.92 -0.68 5.76
CA ASP A 94 -13.77 -0.45 6.95
C ASP A 94 -12.93 0.02 8.13
N GLU A 95 -11.77 -0.60 8.34
CA GLU A 95 -10.84 -0.22 9.41
C GLU A 95 -10.23 1.16 9.17
N VAL A 96 -9.88 1.48 7.92
CA VAL A 96 -9.44 2.82 7.51
C VAL A 96 -10.53 3.84 7.81
N GLY A 97 -11.77 3.59 7.38
CA GLY A 97 -12.91 4.47 7.61
C GLY A 97 -13.18 4.72 9.09
N ARG A 98 -13.18 3.65 9.90
CA ARG A 98 -13.36 3.72 11.35
C ARG A 98 -12.27 4.54 12.02
N ARG A 99 -10.99 4.30 11.70
CA ARG A 99 -9.85 5.04 12.28
C ARG A 99 -9.85 6.51 11.86
N PHE A 100 -10.13 6.77 10.58
CA PHE A 100 -10.16 8.12 10.03
C PHE A 100 -11.30 8.95 10.63
N SER A 101 -12.52 8.39 10.72
CA SER A 101 -13.66 9.02 11.37
C SER A 101 -13.35 9.34 12.85
N ALA A 102 -12.80 8.39 13.60
CA ALA A 102 -12.41 8.60 15.00
C ALA A 102 -11.37 9.72 15.15
N LEU A 103 -10.40 9.81 14.23
CA LEU A 103 -9.43 10.91 14.23
C LEU A 103 -10.09 12.26 13.99
N LEU A 104 -10.98 12.36 13.01
CA LEU A 104 -11.70 13.60 12.71
C LEU A 104 -12.54 14.07 13.90
N HIS A 105 -13.25 13.16 14.58
CA HIS A 105 -14.01 13.49 15.79
C HIS A 105 -13.10 14.04 16.90
N ARG A 106 -11.97 13.38 17.18
CA ARG A 106 -11.01 13.86 18.19
C ARG A 106 -10.44 15.23 17.86
N VAL A 107 -10.10 15.50 16.61
CA VAL A 107 -9.58 16.80 16.18
C VAL A 107 -10.66 17.88 16.31
N ALA A 108 -11.89 17.58 15.90
CA ALA A 108 -13.01 18.52 16.02
C ALA A 108 -13.33 18.86 17.49
N GLU A 109 -13.29 17.88 18.39
CA GLU A 109 -13.47 18.12 19.84
C GLU A 109 -12.36 18.99 20.41
N ARG A 110 -11.09 18.74 20.04
CA ARG A 110 -9.95 19.57 20.45
C ARG A 110 -10.08 21.02 19.97
N GLU A 111 -10.47 21.23 18.72
CA GLU A 111 -10.64 22.58 18.17
C GLU A 111 -11.82 23.32 18.82
N ARG A 112 -12.90 22.63 19.20
CA ARG A 112 -14.01 23.23 19.97
C ARG A 112 -13.61 23.60 21.39
N ALA A 113 -12.79 22.77 22.03
CA ALA A 113 -12.28 23.01 23.39
C ALA A 113 -11.15 24.04 23.43
N ARG A 114 -10.55 24.37 22.28
CA ARG A 114 -9.50 25.37 22.18
C ARG A 114 -10.08 26.74 22.54
N PRO A 115 -9.54 27.43 23.56
CA PRO A 115 -10.03 28.76 23.89
C PRO A 115 -9.86 29.64 22.66
N ARG A 116 -10.98 30.18 22.15
CA ARG A 116 -10.93 31.27 21.17
C ARG A 116 -10.11 32.36 21.85
N LEU A 117 -8.98 32.75 21.26
CA LEU A 117 -8.29 33.98 21.62
C LEU A 117 -9.30 35.10 21.37
N ALA A 118 -10.10 35.40 22.40
CA ALA A 118 -11.08 36.45 22.37
C ALA A 118 -10.30 37.74 22.25
N ALA A 119 -10.42 38.41 21.10
CA ALA A 119 -10.71 39.84 20.98
C ALA A 119 -10.00 40.82 21.96
N ALA A 120 -8.82 40.47 22.44
CA ALA A 120 -7.91 41.28 23.24
C ALA A 120 -6.77 41.64 22.29
N ALA A 121 -6.87 42.70 21.50
CA ALA A 121 -6.74 44.05 22.02
C ALA A 121 -7.45 45.10 21.14
N SER A 122 -8.76 44.95 20.90
CA SER A 122 -9.60 46.07 20.42
C SER A 122 -9.85 47.13 21.52
N ARG A 123 -9.24 47.01 22.71
CA ARG A 123 -9.35 47.96 23.83
C ARG A 123 -8.11 48.83 24.09
N ALA A 124 -7.08 48.76 23.24
CA ALA A 124 -5.91 49.67 23.32
C ALA A 124 -6.00 50.86 22.34
N ARG A 125 -7.22 51.27 21.95
CA ARG A 125 -7.50 52.45 21.11
C ARG A 125 -8.42 53.46 21.83
N GLY A 126 -8.17 53.70 23.11
CA GLY A 126 -8.95 54.68 23.88
C GLY A 126 -8.36 54.95 25.26
N ALA A 127 -7.27 55.70 25.31
CA ALA A 127 -6.84 56.55 26.42
C ALA A 127 -5.82 57.57 25.89
#